data_AF-U5MNF6-F1
#
_entry.id   AF-U5MNF6-F1
#
_cell.length_a   1.000
_cell.length_b   1.000
_cell.length_c   1.000
_cell.angle_alpha   90.00
_cell.angle_beta   90.00
_cell.angle_gamma   90.00
#
_symmetry.space_group_name_H-M   'P 1'
#
loop_
_entity.id
_entity.type
_entity.pdbx_description
1 polymer ?
#
loop_
_entity_poly.entity_id
_entity_poly.type
_entity_poly.pdbx_seq_one_letter_code
_entity_poly.pdbx_strand_id
1 'polypeptide(L)' 'MVIREVIEIFREDTSIKRFKKEIELLKDAGYVVFEENNDYVRFYQSAKVFNSHLYAEKK' A
#
# COMPACT_ATOMS: atom_id res chain seq x y z
N MET A 1 -11.95 -9.62 9.72
CA MET A 1 -11.66 -9.66 8.26
C MET A 1 -10.44 -8.79 8.00
N VAL A 2 -9.51 -9.18 7.14
CA VAL A 2 -8.37 -8.33 6.74
C VAL A 2 -8.60 -7.91 5.30
N ILE A 3 -8.66 -6.62 5.03
CA ILE A 3 -8.71 -6.07 3.67
C ILE A 3 -7.29 -5.64 3.31
N ARG A 4 -6.84 -6.04 2.12
CA ARG A 4 -5.55 -5.64 1.57
C ARG A 4 -5.81 -4.84 0.30
N GLU A 5 -5.39 -3.59 0.30
CA GLU A 5 -5.42 -2.72 -0.88
C GLU A 5 -4.03 -2.70 -1.49
N VAL A 6 -3.97 -2.67 -2.82
CA VAL A 6 -2.73 -2.69 -3.60
C VAL A 6 -2.74 -1.49 -4.54
N ILE A 7 -1.63 -0.76 -4.57
CA ILE A 7 -1.39 0.33 -5.52
C ILE A 7 -0.17 -0.04 -6.36
N GLU A 8 -0.29 0.13 -7.67
CA GLU A 8 0.78 -0.13 -8.63
C GLU A 8 1.10 1.15 -9.37
N ILE A 9 2.37 1.56 -9.36
CA ILE A 9 2.85 2.75 -10.08
C ILE A 9 3.91 2.31 -11.06
N PHE A 10 3.67 2.64 -12.34
CA PHE A 10 4.62 2.47 -13.42
C PHE A 10 5.22 3.83 -13.76
N ARG A 11 6.53 3.89 -13.95
CA ARG A 11 7.24 5.09 -14.33
C ARG A 11 7.03 5.35 -15.83
N GLU A 12 6.13 6.26 -16.16
CA GLU A 12 5.84 6.62 -17.56
C GLU A 12 6.91 7.57 -18.16
N ASP A 13 7.64 8.31 -17.33
CA ASP A 13 8.67 9.27 -17.77
C ASP A 13 10.10 8.83 -17.42
N THR A 14 11.12 9.56 -17.90
CA THR A 14 12.53 9.33 -17.53
C THR A 14 12.92 10.02 -16.21
N SER A 15 12.01 10.75 -15.56
CA SER A 15 12.34 11.58 -14.40
C SER A 15 12.24 10.79 -13.10
N ILE A 16 13.31 10.06 -12.79
CA ILE A 16 13.48 9.30 -11.54
C ILE A 16 13.20 10.13 -10.27
N LYS A 17 13.43 11.45 -10.31
CA LYS A 17 13.19 12.34 -9.15
C LYS A 17 11.70 12.47 -8.81
N ARG A 18 10.82 12.50 -9.82
CA ARG A 18 9.37 12.59 -9.62
C ARG A 18 8.83 11.27 -9.08
N PHE A 19 9.23 10.17 -9.72
CA PHE A 19 8.90 8.82 -9.28
C PHE A 19 9.28 8.56 -7.82
N LYS A 20 10.50 8.91 -7.42
CA LYS A 20 10.93 8.80 -6.01
C LYS A 20 10.09 9.67 -5.07
N LYS A 21 9.69 10.87 -5.49
CA LYS A 21 8.84 11.74 -4.67
C LYS A 21 7.46 11.12 -4.42
N GLU A 22 6.86 10.52 -5.46
CA GLU A 22 5.56 9.83 -5.33
C GLU A 22 5.66 8.60 -4.41
N ILE A 23 6.76 7.85 -4.51
CA ILE A 23 7.05 6.72 -3.61
C ILE A 23 7.09 7.17 -2.14
N GLU A 24 7.78 8.28 -1.85
CA GLU A 24 7.87 8.79 -0.47
C GLU A 24 6.51 9.27 0.06
N LEU A 25 5.68 9.91 -0.76
CA LEU A 25 4.33 10.31 -0.35
C LEU A 25 3.45 9.11 0.07
N LEU A 26 3.59 7.97 -0.62
CA LEU A 26 2.84 6.77 -0.26
C LEU A 26 3.37 6.09 1.00
N LYS A 27 4.68 6.09 1.21
CA LYS A 27 5.28 5.62 2.47
C LYS A 27 4.80 6.46 3.66
N ASP A 28 4.78 7.79 3.51
CA ASP A 28 4.27 8.71 4.53
C ASP A 28 2.78 8.49 4.83
N ALA A 29 1.99 8.11 3.83
CA ALA A 29 0.59 7.72 3.99
C ALA A 29 0.37 6.34 4.63
N GLY A 30 1.45 5.62 4.97
CA GLY A 30 1.40 4.33 5.65
C GLY A 30 1.24 3.13 4.71
N TYR A 31 1.50 3.30 3.41
CA TYR A 31 1.63 2.18 2.49
C TYR A 31 3.01 1.52 2.62
N VAL A 32 3.03 0.20 2.48
CA VAL A 32 4.25 -0.60 2.56
C VAL A 32 4.66 -1.02 1.15
N VAL A 33 5.93 -0.80 0.80
CA VAL A 33 6.50 -1.29 -0.46
C VAL A 33 6.56 -2.82 -0.42
N PHE A 34 5.98 -3.46 -1.43
CA PHE A 34 6.02 -4.91 -1.62
C PHE A 34 7.07 -5.32 -2.66
N GLU A 35 7.17 -4.54 -3.73
CA GLU A 35 8.03 -4.81 -4.88
C GLU A 35 8.48 -3.47 -5.46
N GLU A 36 9.77 -3.31 -5.73
CA GLU A 36 10.33 -2.09 -6.30
C GLU A 36 11.44 -2.45 -7.28
N ASN A 37 11.38 -1.85 -8.47
CA ASN A 37 12.44 -1.83 -9.45
C ASN A 37 12.56 -0.42 -10.05
N ASN A 38 13.47 -0.23 -11.02
CA ASN A 38 13.78 1.10 -11.54
C ASN A 38 12.58 1.85 -12.16
N ASP A 39 11.61 1.11 -12.69
CA ASP A 39 10.51 1.66 -13.48
C ASP A 39 9.13 1.29 -12.90
N TYR A 40 9.09 0.60 -11.77
CA TYR A 40 7.86 0.09 -11.17
C TYR A 40 7.97 -0.05 -9.66
N VAL A 41 6.87 0.25 -8.98
CA VAL A 41 6.72 0.03 -7.55
C VAL A 41 5.30 -0.43 -7.24
N ARG A 42 5.19 -1.45 -6.39
CA ARG A 42 3.94 -1.98 -5.86
C ARG A 42 3.89 -1.74 -4.37
N PHE A 43 2.80 -1.14 -3.92
CA PHE A 43 2.48 -0.87 -2.53
C PHE A 43 1.33 -1.72 -2.06
N TYR A 44 1.27 -1.97 -0.76
CA TYR A 44 0.06 -2.46 -0.12
C TYR A 44 -0.19 -1.76 1.21
N GLN A 45 -1.45 -1.64 1.55
CA GLN A 45 -1.89 -1.31 2.90
C GLN A 45 -2.87 -2.38 3.35
N SER A 46 -2.82 -2.74 4.63
CA SER A 46 -3.75 -3.70 5.20
C SER A 46 -4.54 -3.04 6.31
N ALA A 47 -5.86 -3.16 6.23
CA ALA A 47 -6.78 -2.73 7.27
C ALA A 47 -7.36 -3.97 7.96
N LYS A 48 -7.26 -4.00 9.30
CA LYS A 48 -7.98 -4.99 10.12
C LYS A 48 -9.37 -4.46 10.40
N VAL A 49 -10.37 -5.05 9.74
CA VAL A 49 -11.78 -4.78 10.06
C VAL A 49 -12.17 -5.65 11.25
N PHE A 50 -12.34 -5.00 12.40
CA PHE A 50 -12.86 -5.63 13.61
C PHE A 50 -14.39 -5.58 13.57
N ASN A 51 -15.02 -6.73 13.37
CA ASN A 51 -16.47 -6.87 13.49
C ASN A 51 -16.79 -7.36 14.91
N SER A 52 -17.39 -6.50 15.71
CA SER A 52 -17.78 -6.79 17.10
C SER A 52 -18.81 -7.92 17.20
N HIS A 53 -19.68 -8.10 16.21
CA HIS A 53 -20.68 -9.18 16.19
C HIS A 53 -20.05 -10.57 16.03
N LEU A 54 -18.92 -10.70 15.30
CA LEU A 54 -18.17 -11.95 15.20
C LEU A 54 -17.37 -12.29 16.47
N TYR A 55 -17.15 -11.32 17.36
CA TYR A 55 -16.43 -11.52 18.62
C TYR A 55 -17.37 -11.85 19.79
N ALA A 56 -18.65 -11.48 19.70
CA ALA A 56 -19.65 -11.74 20.72
C ALA A 56 -20.04 -13.22 20.83
N GLU A 57 -19.92 -14.01 19.75
CA GLU A 57 -20.21 -15.46 19.76
C GLU A 57 -19.12 -16.32 20.41
N LYS A 58 -18.04 -15.73 20.92
CA LYS A 58 -16.95 -16.45 21.60
C LYS A 58 -16.97 -16.32 23.13
N LYS A 59 -18.04 -15.81 23.75
CA LYS A 59 -18.15 -15.70 25.21
C LYS A 59 -19.26 -16.55 25.78
#